data_AF-A0A5P3AT11-F1
#
_entry.id   AF-A0A5P3AT11-F1
#
_cell.length_a   1.000
_cell.length_b   1.000
_cell.length_c   1.000
_cell.angle_alpha   90.00
_cell.angle_beta   90.00
_cell.angle_gamma   90.00
#
_symmetry.space_group_name_H-M   'P 1'
#
loop_
_entity.id
_entity.type
_entity.pdbx_description
1 polymer ?
#
loop_
_entity_poly.entity_id
_entity_poly.type
_entity_poly.pdbx_seq_one_letter_code
_entity_poly.pdbx_strand_id
1 'polypeptide(L)'
;MPLVTRTGQVSFAPKGDKGDKGARMRMRVWGASVSYLEGKQGQQFYDIVLYDNLLYLCIRSHTSVSTEPPKQNVASGKIKYWEVAQSWTFIATKLLLTEKIKASMIDADGIRAVNVDISGKITADEGNIGGFAIDSASLEATSGFDSMLLTAGLIRFMGEYSKVFIGAETMPSSNGGSFSTPVRIEVNRNINSTLYGNAGLFVSVEGSHAYDDDRLQFTGNHALYIPKGDVCGFRLRLRRINANATLTEMDSVVLAIKAGITLRLPTTAEDGQFYWIRNTSNGNVYVVGTNLVGWESGELSTSMYLMPSSATAIYYDKYNNRWFMNWIGFWT
;
A
#
# COMPACT_ATOMS: atom_id res chain seq x y z
N MET A 1 -63.11 -16.72 -42.79
CA MET A 1 -61.72 -17.19 -42.63
C MET A 1 -61.31 -17.97 -43.87
N PRO A 2 -60.40 -17.47 -44.71
CA PRO A 2 -59.67 -18.31 -45.65
C PRO A 2 -58.30 -18.66 -45.07
N LEU A 3 -58.03 -19.96 -44.89
CA LEU A 3 -56.68 -20.46 -44.66
C LEU A 3 -55.87 -20.21 -45.94
N VAL A 4 -54.86 -19.35 -45.84
CA VAL A 4 -53.84 -19.17 -46.89
C VAL A 4 -52.75 -20.19 -46.61
N THR A 5 -52.78 -21.32 -47.32
CA THR A 5 -51.69 -22.31 -47.29
C THR A 5 -50.60 -21.83 -48.24
N ARG A 6 -49.52 -21.26 -47.72
CA ARG A 6 -48.31 -20.97 -48.52
C ARG A 6 -47.56 -22.27 -48.78
N THR A 7 -47.70 -22.82 -49.98
CA THR A 7 -46.82 -23.89 -50.47
C THR A 7 -45.50 -23.23 -50.90
N GLY A 8 -44.55 -23.12 -49.99
CA GLY A 8 -43.19 -22.68 -50.32
C GLY A 8 -42.48 -23.76 -51.11
N GLN A 9 -42.26 -23.55 -52.40
CA GLN A 9 -41.38 -24.42 -53.18
C GLN A 9 -39.93 -24.01 -52.88
N VAL A 10 -39.23 -24.82 -52.09
CA VAL A 10 -37.79 -24.64 -51.84
C VAL A 10 -37.06 -25.24 -53.04
N SER A 11 -36.54 -24.41 -53.94
CA SER A 11 -35.55 -24.90 -54.89
C SER A 11 -34.21 -25.04 -54.15
N PHE A 12 -33.77 -26.28 -53.95
CA PHE A 12 -32.39 -26.51 -53.56
C PHE A 12 -31.52 -26.23 -54.78
N ALA A 13 -30.87 -25.07 -54.81
CA ALA A 13 -29.75 -24.88 -55.70
C ALA A 13 -28.72 -25.99 -55.38
N PRO A 14 -28.12 -26.66 -56.39
CA PRO A 14 -27.04 -27.58 -56.15
C PRO A 14 -26.00 -26.89 -55.26
N LYS A 15 -25.56 -27.56 -54.20
CA LYS A 15 -24.43 -27.08 -53.40
C LYS A 15 -23.26 -26.93 -54.37
N GLY A 16 -22.88 -25.69 -54.68
CA GLY A 16 -21.72 -25.41 -55.50
C GLY A 16 -20.51 -26.14 -54.92
N ASP A 17 -19.65 -26.65 -55.79
CA ASP A 17 -18.45 -27.36 -55.36
C ASP A 17 -17.69 -26.52 -54.33
N LYS A 18 -17.23 -27.17 -53.27
CA LYS A 18 -16.41 -26.52 -52.25
C LYS A 18 -15.16 -25.99 -52.96
N GLY A 19 -15.03 -24.66 -53.06
CA GLY A 19 -13.86 -24.03 -53.67
C GLY A 19 -12.56 -24.60 -53.08
N ASP A 20 -11.55 -24.75 -53.94
CA ASP A 20 -10.25 -25.29 -53.54
C ASP A 20 -9.70 -24.55 -52.32
N LYS A 21 -9.21 -25.29 -51.32
CA LYS A 21 -8.70 -24.72 -50.05
C LYS A 21 -7.44 -23.85 -50.20
N GLY A 22 -6.93 -23.67 -51.43
CA GLY A 22 -5.63 -23.07 -51.69
C GLY A 22 -4.48 -23.91 -51.14
N ALA A 23 -3.27 -23.62 -51.58
CA ALA A 23 -2.07 -24.25 -51.04
C ALA A 23 -1.72 -23.67 -49.66
N ARG A 24 -1.22 -24.50 -48.73
CA ARG A 24 -0.76 -24.07 -47.40
C ARG A 24 0.68 -23.55 -47.47
N MET A 25 1.02 -22.55 -46.68
CA MET A 25 2.41 -22.12 -46.55
C MET A 25 3.27 -23.23 -45.94
N ARG A 26 4.43 -23.51 -46.53
CA ARG A 26 5.47 -24.36 -45.93
C ARG A 26 6.81 -23.65 -45.98
N MET A 27 7.39 -23.38 -44.81
CA MET A 27 8.71 -22.77 -44.67
C MET A 27 9.78 -23.84 -44.36
N ARG A 28 10.94 -23.77 -45.02
CA ARG A 28 12.08 -24.70 -44.80
C ARG A 28 13.42 -24.12 -45.23
N VAL A 29 14.54 -24.73 -44.83
CA VAL A 29 15.87 -24.36 -45.34
C VAL A 29 16.01 -24.86 -46.80
N TRP A 30 16.67 -24.08 -47.65
CA TRP A 30 16.91 -24.51 -49.03
C TRP A 30 17.91 -25.68 -49.10
N GLY A 31 17.65 -26.63 -49.99
CA GLY A 31 18.53 -27.74 -50.33
C GLY A 31 18.43 -28.09 -51.81
N ALA A 32 19.50 -28.66 -52.37
CA ALA A 32 19.52 -29.15 -53.74
C ALA A 32 18.75 -30.47 -53.88
N SER A 33 18.23 -30.76 -55.07
CA SER A 33 17.45 -31.97 -55.39
C SER A 33 16.15 -32.12 -54.59
N VAL A 34 15.61 -31.01 -54.09
CA VAL A 34 14.34 -30.95 -53.35
C VAL A 34 13.26 -30.37 -54.26
N SER A 35 12.09 -31.00 -54.28
CA SER A 35 10.91 -30.47 -55.00
C SER A 35 10.29 -29.32 -54.23
N TYR A 36 10.28 -28.13 -54.82
CA TYR A 36 9.62 -26.92 -54.32
C TYR A 36 8.38 -26.60 -55.15
N LEU A 37 7.32 -26.19 -54.46
CA LEU A 37 5.99 -26.00 -55.02
C LEU A 37 5.59 -24.53 -54.98
N GLU A 38 4.96 -24.05 -56.05
CA GLU A 38 4.44 -22.67 -56.10
C GLU A 38 3.02 -22.54 -55.52
N GLY A 39 2.35 -23.66 -55.24
CA GLY A 39 1.00 -23.70 -54.65
C GLY A 39 -0.15 -23.57 -55.65
N LYS A 40 0.07 -23.89 -56.93
CA LYS A 40 -0.98 -23.90 -57.97
C LYS A 40 -1.43 -25.33 -58.31
N GLN A 41 -2.52 -25.47 -59.07
CA GLN A 41 -3.00 -26.75 -59.66
C GLN A 41 -3.17 -27.89 -58.64
N GLY A 42 -3.81 -27.62 -57.49
CA GLY A 42 -4.08 -28.66 -56.48
C GLY A 42 -2.87 -29.03 -55.61
N GLN A 43 -1.75 -28.31 -55.70
CA GLN A 43 -0.62 -28.50 -54.80
C GLN A 43 -1.00 -28.20 -53.35
N GLN A 44 -0.59 -29.09 -52.43
CA GLN A 44 -0.89 -28.94 -51.01
C GLN A 44 -0.14 -27.77 -50.36
N PHE A 45 1.01 -27.38 -50.91
CA PHE A 45 1.88 -26.34 -50.34
C PHE A 45 2.36 -25.33 -51.37
N TYR A 46 2.61 -24.11 -50.92
CA TYR A 46 3.55 -23.18 -51.55
C TYR A 46 4.77 -23.06 -50.64
N ASP A 47 5.96 -23.08 -51.23
CA ASP A 47 7.21 -23.16 -50.48
C ASP A 47 7.88 -21.79 -50.35
N ILE A 48 8.26 -21.45 -49.11
CA ILE A 48 9.18 -20.35 -48.79
C ILE A 48 10.46 -20.98 -48.23
N VAL A 49 11.62 -20.60 -48.78
CA VAL A 49 12.92 -21.15 -48.35
C VAL A 49 13.83 -20.11 -47.74
N LEU A 50 14.54 -20.49 -46.67
CA LEU A 50 15.66 -19.73 -46.13
C LEU A 50 16.96 -20.13 -46.84
N TYR A 51 17.64 -19.17 -47.44
CA TYR A 51 18.97 -19.34 -48.07
C TYR A 51 19.79 -18.07 -47.86
N ASP A 52 21.01 -18.18 -47.35
CA ASP A 52 21.92 -17.02 -47.15
C ASP A 52 21.26 -15.85 -46.38
N ASN A 53 20.57 -16.17 -45.28
CA ASN A 53 19.78 -15.25 -44.43
C ASN A 53 18.61 -14.52 -45.10
N LEU A 54 18.27 -14.85 -46.35
CA LEU A 54 17.12 -14.30 -47.06
C LEU A 54 16.03 -15.35 -47.26
N LEU A 55 14.77 -14.90 -47.24
CA LEU A 55 13.63 -15.73 -47.57
C LEU A 55 13.30 -15.60 -49.07
N TYR A 56 13.01 -16.73 -49.71
CA TYR A 56 12.63 -16.79 -51.13
C TYR A 56 11.32 -17.55 -51.29
N LEU A 57 10.36 -16.98 -52.02
CA LEU A 57 9.13 -17.65 -52.40
C LEU A 57 9.35 -18.43 -53.70
N CYS A 58 8.95 -19.70 -53.71
CA CYS A 58 8.89 -20.50 -54.93
C CYS A 58 7.71 -20.02 -55.77
N ILE A 59 8.00 -19.43 -56.92
CA ILE A 59 6.99 -18.86 -57.84
C ILE A 59 6.70 -19.77 -59.03
N ARG A 60 7.51 -20.81 -59.22
CA ARG A 60 7.31 -21.87 -60.21
C ARG A 60 7.81 -23.19 -59.67
N SER A 61 6.93 -24.19 -59.70
CA SER A 61 7.23 -25.50 -59.15
C SER A 61 8.39 -26.16 -59.90
N HIS A 62 9.39 -26.65 -59.18
CA HIS A 62 10.59 -27.26 -59.76
C HIS A 62 11.31 -28.16 -58.76
N THR A 63 12.20 -29.02 -59.26
CA THR A 63 13.20 -29.70 -58.43
C THR A 63 14.48 -28.86 -58.44
N SER A 64 14.95 -28.45 -57.26
CA SER A 64 16.13 -27.59 -57.14
C SER A 64 17.42 -28.30 -57.63
N VAL A 65 18.37 -27.51 -58.10
CA VAL A 65 19.72 -27.97 -58.47
C VAL A 65 20.76 -27.13 -57.75
N SER A 66 21.94 -27.71 -57.46
CA SER A 66 23.00 -27.03 -56.70
C SER A 66 23.59 -25.82 -57.41
N THR A 67 23.51 -25.77 -58.75
CA THR A 67 24.09 -24.72 -59.60
C THR A 67 23.17 -23.51 -59.80
N GLU A 68 21.94 -23.56 -59.30
CA GLU A 68 20.98 -22.45 -59.39
C GLU A 68 20.28 -22.21 -58.02
N PRO A 69 21.02 -21.85 -56.96
CA PRO A 69 20.42 -21.50 -55.67
C PRO A 69 19.53 -20.26 -55.79
N PRO A 70 18.60 -20.03 -54.84
CA PRO A 70 17.60 -18.95 -54.93
C PRO A 70 18.20 -17.57 -55.19
N LYS A 71 19.33 -17.24 -54.52
CA LYS A 71 20.07 -15.98 -54.72
C LYS A 71 20.53 -15.79 -56.16
N GLN A 72 21.11 -16.82 -56.78
CA GLN A 72 21.60 -16.77 -58.17
C GLN A 72 20.44 -16.74 -59.17
N ASN A 73 19.36 -17.47 -58.89
CA ASN A 73 18.14 -17.46 -59.70
C ASN A 73 17.56 -16.04 -59.80
N VAL A 74 17.42 -15.36 -58.66
CA VAL A 74 16.92 -13.97 -58.58
C VAL A 74 17.90 -12.98 -59.22
N ALA A 75 19.20 -13.08 -58.94
CA ALA A 75 20.21 -12.15 -59.44
C ALA A 75 20.40 -12.20 -60.97
N SER A 76 20.05 -13.33 -61.61
CA SER A 76 20.21 -13.52 -63.06
C SER A 76 19.30 -12.65 -63.94
N GLY A 77 18.36 -11.89 -63.35
CA GLY A 77 17.43 -11.01 -64.07
C GLY A 77 16.35 -11.73 -64.88
N LYS A 78 16.46 -13.06 -65.03
CA LYS A 78 15.45 -13.95 -65.61
C LYS A 78 14.76 -14.68 -64.46
N ILE A 79 13.64 -14.13 -63.99
CA ILE A 79 12.83 -14.74 -62.93
C ILE A 79 12.37 -16.14 -63.41
N LYS A 80 12.99 -17.21 -62.88
CA LYS A 80 12.68 -18.60 -63.28
C LYS A 80 11.87 -19.35 -62.23
N TYR A 81 12.32 -19.33 -60.97
CA TYR A 81 11.80 -20.21 -59.93
C TYR A 81 11.60 -19.55 -58.56
N TRP A 82 12.38 -18.50 -58.26
CA TRP A 82 12.40 -17.85 -56.96
C TRP A 82 12.15 -16.34 -57.08
N GLU A 83 11.46 -15.77 -56.11
CA GLU A 83 11.45 -14.34 -55.84
C GLU A 83 11.88 -14.09 -54.38
N VAL A 84 12.51 -12.96 -54.09
CA VAL A 84 12.86 -12.59 -52.72
C VAL A 84 11.57 -12.28 -51.96
N ALA A 85 11.25 -13.09 -50.95
CA ALA A 85 10.09 -12.93 -50.09
C ALA A 85 10.24 -11.78 -49.08
N GLN A 86 11.36 -11.06 -49.11
CA GLN A 86 11.70 -9.97 -48.19
C GLN A 86 11.39 -8.55 -48.71
N SER A 87 10.54 -8.40 -49.73
CA SER A 87 10.03 -7.07 -50.13
C SER A 87 8.69 -6.71 -49.49
N TRP A 88 8.42 -7.19 -48.27
CA TRP A 88 7.36 -6.62 -47.43
C TRP A 88 8.02 -5.83 -46.31
N THR A 89 8.55 -4.65 -46.64
CA THR A 89 8.93 -3.62 -45.64
C THR A 89 7.73 -3.19 -44.79
N PHE A 90 6.53 -3.55 -45.22
CA PHE A 90 5.26 -3.21 -44.62
C PHE A 90 4.27 -4.36 -44.87
N ILE A 91 3.67 -4.89 -43.81
CA ILE A 91 2.47 -5.75 -43.90
C ILE A 91 1.28 -4.86 -43.53
N ALA A 92 0.56 -4.37 -44.54
CA ALA A 92 -0.75 -3.73 -44.33
C ALA A 92 -1.78 -4.83 -44.03
N THR A 93 -2.03 -5.10 -42.76
CA THR A 93 -3.15 -5.95 -42.36
C THR A 93 -4.08 -5.18 -41.44
N LYS A 94 -5.40 -5.41 -41.60
CA LYS A 94 -6.39 -4.91 -40.65
C LYS A 94 -6.34 -5.67 -39.32
N LEU A 95 -5.81 -6.89 -39.32
CA LEU A 95 -5.78 -7.78 -38.18
C LEU A 95 -4.58 -8.74 -38.27
N LEU A 96 -3.81 -8.84 -37.19
CA LEU A 96 -2.81 -9.87 -37.01
C LEU A 96 -3.28 -10.80 -35.91
N LEU A 97 -3.48 -12.08 -36.22
CA LEU A 97 -3.82 -13.12 -35.25
C LEU A 97 -2.67 -14.10 -35.17
N THR A 98 -2.03 -14.19 -34.00
CA THR A 98 -0.88 -15.06 -33.76
C THR A 98 -0.89 -15.55 -32.32
N GLU A 99 -0.39 -16.77 -32.10
CA GLU A 99 -0.30 -17.40 -30.78
C GLU A 99 0.81 -16.80 -29.93
N LYS A 100 1.93 -16.41 -30.56
CA LYS A 100 3.10 -15.85 -29.88
C LYS A 100 3.83 -14.86 -30.78
N ILE A 101 4.33 -13.79 -30.16
CA ILE A 101 5.26 -12.85 -30.76
C ILE A 101 6.49 -12.80 -29.85
N LYS A 102 7.70 -12.74 -30.41
CA LYS A 102 8.91 -12.54 -29.60
C LYS A 102 9.01 -11.06 -29.21
N ALA A 103 9.34 -10.77 -27.95
CA ALA A 103 9.45 -9.39 -27.47
C ALA A 103 10.40 -8.53 -28.32
N SER A 104 11.52 -9.09 -28.80
CA SER A 104 12.49 -8.39 -29.66
C SER A 104 11.95 -8.01 -31.05
N MET A 105 10.74 -8.44 -31.40
CA MET A 105 10.09 -8.15 -32.68
C MET A 105 8.99 -7.08 -32.53
N ILE A 106 8.77 -6.57 -31.33
CA ILE A 106 7.79 -5.52 -31.05
C ILE A 106 8.55 -4.27 -30.63
N ASP A 107 8.64 -3.32 -31.56
CA ASP A 107 9.04 -1.94 -31.33
C ASP A 107 7.95 -1.08 -31.98
N ALA A 108 7.04 -0.55 -31.17
CA ALA A 108 5.85 0.12 -31.66
C ALA A 108 5.38 1.20 -30.67
N ASP A 109 4.97 2.33 -31.23
CA ASP A 109 4.39 3.44 -30.48
C ASP A 109 2.89 3.20 -30.22
N GLY A 110 2.40 3.67 -29.06
CA GLY A 110 0.97 3.71 -28.76
C GLY A 110 0.29 2.35 -28.54
N ILE A 111 1.03 1.33 -28.09
CA ILE A 111 0.46 0.02 -27.73
C ILE A 111 -0.57 0.19 -26.61
N ARG A 112 -1.84 -0.07 -26.91
CA ARG A 112 -2.90 -0.26 -25.91
C ARG A 112 -3.12 -1.74 -25.69
N ALA A 113 -2.75 -2.23 -24.52
CA ALA A 113 -2.99 -3.60 -24.12
C ALA A 113 -3.97 -3.68 -22.95
N VAL A 114 -4.73 -4.77 -22.86
CA VAL A 114 -5.75 -5.01 -21.83
C VAL A 114 -5.51 -6.39 -21.25
N ASN A 115 -5.63 -6.54 -19.93
CA ASN A 115 -5.39 -7.80 -19.20
C ASN A 115 -4.00 -8.38 -19.47
N VAL A 116 -2.97 -7.58 -19.23
CA VAL A 116 -1.57 -7.98 -19.43
C VAL A 116 -0.91 -8.28 -18.10
N ASP A 117 -0.23 -9.42 -18.02
CA ASP A 117 0.75 -9.71 -16.98
C ASP A 117 2.15 -9.37 -17.51
N ILE A 118 2.83 -8.43 -16.86
CA ILE A 118 4.20 -8.02 -17.21
C ILE A 118 5.13 -8.47 -16.10
N SER A 119 6.16 -9.24 -16.47
CA SER A 119 7.27 -9.61 -15.58
C SER A 119 8.57 -9.00 -16.08
N GLY A 120 9.40 -8.46 -15.18
CA GLY A 120 10.70 -7.88 -15.51
C GLY A 120 10.78 -6.38 -15.21
N LYS A 121 11.75 -5.71 -15.84
CA LYS A 121 11.95 -4.26 -15.69
C LYS A 121 10.90 -3.50 -16.50
N ILE A 122 10.25 -2.54 -15.85
CA ILE A 122 9.41 -1.52 -16.50
C ILE A 122 10.10 -0.18 -16.26
N THR A 123 10.32 0.58 -17.33
CA THR A 123 10.75 1.99 -17.26
C THR A 123 9.61 2.82 -17.79
N ALA A 124 9.13 3.77 -16.99
CA ALA A 124 8.10 4.72 -17.37
C ALA A 124 8.54 6.09 -16.90
N ASP A 125 8.58 7.06 -17.81
CA ASP A 125 8.99 8.43 -17.52
C ASP A 125 7.78 9.32 -17.17
N GLU A 126 6.57 8.88 -17.54
CA GLU A 126 5.29 9.53 -17.26
C GLU A 126 4.15 8.50 -17.25
N GLY A 127 2.97 8.94 -16.81
CA GLY A 127 1.74 8.14 -16.84
C GLY A 127 1.13 7.93 -15.46
N ASN A 128 0.21 6.96 -15.35
CA ASN A 128 -0.49 6.67 -14.11
C ASN A 128 -0.53 5.16 -13.82
N ILE A 129 -0.25 4.79 -12.57
CA ILE A 129 -0.45 3.42 -12.05
C ILE A 129 -1.47 3.50 -10.92
N GLY A 130 -2.69 3.02 -11.14
CA GLY A 130 -3.70 2.95 -10.07
C GLY A 130 -4.04 4.30 -9.40
N GLY A 131 -3.90 5.42 -10.13
CA GLY A 131 -4.12 6.77 -9.60
C GLY A 131 -2.86 7.48 -9.09
N PHE A 132 -1.71 6.80 -9.10
CA PHE A 132 -0.41 7.42 -8.85
C PHE A 132 0.19 7.91 -10.15
N ALA A 133 0.43 9.22 -10.25
CA ALA A 133 1.21 9.82 -11.30
C ALA A 133 2.68 9.37 -11.17
N ILE A 134 3.26 8.96 -12.29
CA ILE A 134 4.69 8.71 -12.43
C ILE A 134 5.35 10.04 -12.77
N ASP A 135 6.26 10.48 -11.91
CA ASP A 135 7.12 11.65 -12.14
C ASP A 135 8.59 11.18 -12.18
N SER A 136 9.47 12.06 -12.65
CA SER A 136 10.91 11.91 -12.79
C SER A 136 11.63 11.30 -11.58
N ALA A 137 11.14 11.52 -10.36
CA ALA A 137 11.76 11.02 -9.13
C ALA A 137 10.75 10.52 -8.07
N SER A 138 9.47 10.38 -8.43
CA SER A 138 8.43 10.06 -7.45
C SER A 138 7.19 9.40 -8.02
N LEU A 139 6.43 8.75 -7.13
CA LEU A 139 5.04 8.40 -7.36
C LEU A 139 4.16 9.26 -6.46
N GLU A 140 3.20 9.98 -7.05
CA GLU A 140 2.31 10.88 -6.31
C GLU A 140 0.83 10.60 -6.62
N ALA A 141 0.00 10.51 -5.59
CA ALA A 141 -1.45 10.49 -5.71
C ALA A 141 -2.03 11.68 -4.95
N THR A 142 -2.95 12.41 -5.57
CA THR A 142 -3.57 13.62 -4.98
C THR A 142 -5.08 13.59 -5.19
N SER A 143 -5.84 13.85 -4.13
CA SER A 143 -7.30 13.97 -4.13
C SER A 143 -7.73 15.07 -3.15
N GLY A 144 -7.98 16.27 -3.67
CA GLY A 144 -8.33 17.41 -2.82
C GLY A 144 -7.18 17.79 -1.89
N PHE A 145 -7.42 17.75 -0.57
CA PHE A 145 -6.39 18.00 0.45
C PHE A 145 -5.54 16.77 0.78
N ASP A 146 -5.95 15.59 0.31
CA ASP A 146 -5.26 14.36 0.59
C ASP A 146 -4.20 14.10 -0.48
N SER A 147 -2.99 13.75 -0.06
CA SER A 147 -1.95 13.29 -0.99
C SER A 147 -1.02 12.25 -0.38
N MET A 148 -0.53 11.35 -1.24
CA MET A 148 0.52 10.40 -0.93
C MET A 148 1.69 10.63 -1.88
N LEU A 149 2.91 10.69 -1.33
CA LEU A 149 4.13 10.83 -2.10
C LEU A 149 5.14 9.75 -1.69
N LEU A 150 5.72 9.06 -2.67
CA LEU A 150 6.84 8.14 -2.51
C LEU A 150 8.05 8.68 -3.28
N THR A 151 9.17 8.89 -2.57
CA THR A 151 10.44 9.36 -3.14
C THR A 151 11.61 8.53 -2.59
N ALA A 152 12.82 8.77 -3.09
CA ALA A 152 14.03 8.22 -2.49
C ALA A 152 14.30 8.71 -1.06
N GLY A 153 13.78 9.88 -0.69
CA GLY A 153 14.07 10.51 0.61
C GLY A 153 13.02 10.24 1.69
N LEU A 154 11.75 10.10 1.31
CA LEU A 154 10.65 9.91 2.25
C LEU A 154 9.38 9.34 1.61
N ILE A 155 8.51 8.84 2.48
CA ILE A 155 7.07 8.62 2.24
C ILE A 155 6.30 9.69 3.02
N ARG A 156 5.28 10.27 2.38
CA ARG A 156 4.43 11.30 2.99
C ARG A 156 2.96 11.00 2.74
N PHE A 157 2.16 11.17 3.78
CA PHE A 157 0.71 11.22 3.73
C PHE A 157 0.26 12.59 4.23
N MET A 158 -0.48 13.31 3.38
CA MET A 158 -1.10 14.58 3.70
C MET A 158 -2.59 14.38 3.74
N GLY A 159 -3.23 15.05 4.70
CA GLY A 159 -4.63 15.41 4.64
C GLY A 159 -4.79 16.85 5.10
N GLU A 160 -6.04 17.34 5.08
CA GLU A 160 -6.36 18.73 5.43
C GLU A 160 -5.83 19.12 6.82
N TYR A 161 -6.02 18.21 7.80
CA TYR A 161 -5.72 18.48 9.20
C TYR A 161 -4.65 17.57 9.81
N SER A 162 -4.41 16.40 9.22
CA SER A 162 -3.49 15.40 9.75
C SER A 162 -2.46 15.00 8.72
N LYS A 163 -1.20 14.87 9.12
CA LYS A 163 -0.09 14.60 8.21
C LYS A 163 0.90 13.65 8.87
N VAL A 164 1.50 12.78 8.07
CA VAL A 164 2.57 11.86 8.49
C VAL A 164 3.68 11.87 7.45
N PHE A 165 4.91 12.02 7.93
CA PHE A 165 6.12 11.98 7.12
C PHE A 165 7.05 10.92 7.72
N ILE A 166 7.65 10.08 6.87
CA ILE A 166 8.57 9.02 7.27
C ILE A 166 9.74 9.00 6.29
N GLY A 167 10.97 9.29 6.73
CA GLY A 167 12.14 9.35 5.84
C GLY A 167 13.34 10.10 6.41
N ALA A 168 14.32 10.43 5.57
CA ALA A 168 15.62 10.94 6.01
C ALA A 168 15.54 12.29 6.75
N GLU A 169 14.68 13.22 6.32
CA GLU A 169 14.55 14.55 6.91
C GLU A 169 13.10 15.03 6.81
N THR A 170 12.32 14.77 7.86
CA THR A 170 10.89 15.07 7.83
C THR A 170 10.54 16.47 8.34
N MET A 171 11.46 17.16 9.03
CA MET A 171 11.21 18.49 9.60
C MET A 171 11.25 19.60 8.53
N PRO A 172 10.30 20.54 8.55
CA PRO A 172 10.27 21.64 7.61
C PRO A 172 11.34 22.69 7.99
N SER A 173 11.84 23.42 7.00
CA SER A 173 12.79 24.53 7.22
C SER A 173 12.26 25.61 8.15
N SER A 174 10.94 25.80 8.20
CA SER A 174 10.25 26.72 9.12
C SER A 174 10.47 26.41 10.60
N ASN A 175 10.91 25.19 10.95
CA ASN A 175 11.25 24.79 12.32
C ASN A 175 12.74 24.97 12.64
N GLY A 176 13.47 25.79 11.87
CA GLY A 176 14.86 26.16 12.16
C GLY A 176 15.91 25.11 11.77
N GLY A 177 15.53 24.09 10.99
CA GLY A 177 16.46 23.19 10.27
C GLY A 177 17.47 22.41 11.13
N SER A 178 17.30 22.36 12.44
CA SER A 178 18.31 21.84 13.38
C SER A 178 17.99 20.45 13.94
N PHE A 179 16.94 19.79 13.44
CA PHE A 179 16.47 18.50 13.98
C PHE A 179 16.30 17.46 12.88
N SER A 180 17.25 16.52 12.81
CA SER A 180 17.12 15.33 11.97
C SER A 180 16.05 14.42 12.58
N THR A 181 14.91 14.33 11.90
CA THR A 181 13.73 13.64 12.42
C THR A 181 13.22 12.64 11.39
N PRO A 182 13.21 11.33 11.72
CA PRO A 182 12.77 10.32 10.77
C PRO A 182 11.26 10.21 10.64
N VAL A 183 10.52 10.59 11.67
CA VAL A 183 9.04 10.52 11.69
C VAL A 183 8.48 11.81 12.24
N ARG A 184 7.62 12.46 11.47
CA ARG A 184 6.87 13.64 11.90
C ARG A 184 5.38 13.38 11.73
N ILE A 185 4.63 13.52 12.81
CA ILE A 185 3.19 13.37 12.85
C ILE A 185 2.57 14.67 13.34
N GLU A 186 1.63 15.20 12.58
CA GLU A 186 1.00 16.48 12.86
C GLU A 186 -0.52 16.33 12.80
N VAL A 187 -1.20 16.93 13.79
CA VAL A 187 -2.64 17.17 13.72
C VAL A 187 -2.88 18.64 14.05
N ASN A 188 -3.31 19.40 13.05
CA ASN A 188 -3.60 20.81 13.18
C ASN A 188 -5.05 21.07 12.79
N ARG A 189 -5.95 20.80 13.74
CA ARG A 189 -7.39 21.05 13.61
C ARG A 189 -7.86 21.87 14.79
N ASN A 190 -8.45 23.04 14.53
CA ASN A 190 -9.08 23.84 15.57
C ASN A 190 -10.55 23.41 15.74
N ILE A 191 -10.95 23.04 16.95
CA ILE A 191 -12.28 22.50 17.27
C ILE A 191 -12.96 23.37 18.33
N ASN A 192 -14.14 23.89 17.97
CA ASN A 192 -15.08 24.55 18.87
C ASN A 192 -16.20 23.60 19.35
N SER A 193 -16.04 22.28 19.21
CA SER A 193 -17.06 21.25 19.49
C SER A 193 -16.47 20.07 20.27
N THR A 194 -17.29 19.44 21.12
CA THR A 194 -16.91 18.32 22.00
C THR A 194 -16.93 16.96 21.32
N LEU A 195 -17.26 16.87 20.04
CA LEU A 195 -17.53 15.59 19.35
C LEU A 195 -16.27 14.84 18.88
N TYR A 196 -15.13 15.50 18.69
CA TYR A 196 -13.93 14.88 18.11
C TYR A 196 -12.64 15.41 18.73
N GLY A 197 -11.78 14.52 19.24
CA GLY A 197 -10.44 14.87 19.73
C GLY A 197 -9.37 14.88 18.63
N ASN A 198 -8.19 15.41 18.95
CA ASN A 198 -6.98 15.28 18.14
C ASN A 198 -5.99 14.37 18.88
N ALA A 199 -5.49 13.35 18.21
CA ALA A 199 -4.40 12.50 18.70
C ALA A 199 -3.34 12.41 17.61
N GLY A 200 -2.08 12.70 17.95
CA GLY A 200 -0.96 12.50 17.02
C GLY A 200 -0.58 11.02 16.93
N LEU A 201 -0.47 10.35 18.09
CA LEU A 201 -0.11 8.94 18.19
C LEU A 201 -1.07 8.26 19.18
N PHE A 202 -1.68 7.16 18.76
CA PHE A 202 -2.44 6.27 19.62
C PHE A 202 -1.66 4.97 19.78
N VAL A 203 -1.25 4.65 21.01
CA VAL A 203 -0.53 3.42 21.35
C VAL A 203 -1.34 2.68 22.40
N SER A 204 -1.63 1.41 22.13
CA SER A 204 -2.28 0.49 23.06
C SER A 204 -1.65 -0.88 22.89
N VAL A 205 -1.21 -1.48 24.00
CA VAL A 205 -0.58 -2.80 24.05
C VAL A 205 -1.14 -3.53 25.26
N GLU A 206 -1.70 -4.71 25.03
CA GLU A 206 -2.39 -5.49 26.05
C GLU A 206 -2.03 -6.99 25.93
N GLY A 207 -2.38 -7.76 26.96
CA GLY A 207 -2.33 -9.22 26.92
C GLY A 207 -1.03 -9.86 27.42
N SER A 208 0.07 -9.11 27.60
CA SER A 208 1.29 -9.65 28.22
C SER A 208 1.28 -9.49 29.74
N HIS A 209 1.71 -10.55 30.45
CA HIS A 209 2.00 -10.52 31.89
C HIS A 209 3.33 -9.80 32.14
N ALA A 210 3.37 -8.90 33.14
CA ALA A 210 4.61 -8.30 33.64
C ALA A 210 5.14 -9.15 34.78
N TYR A 211 6.43 -9.52 34.74
CA TYR A 211 7.08 -10.25 35.83
C TYR A 211 7.96 -9.33 36.64
N ASP A 212 7.86 -9.42 37.96
CA ASP A 212 8.72 -8.68 38.89
C ASP A 212 10.18 -9.13 38.77
N ASP A 213 11.10 -8.19 39.04
CA ASP A 213 12.56 -8.22 38.87
C ASP A 213 13.29 -9.60 38.93
N ASP A 214 13.64 -10.13 37.75
CA ASP A 214 14.74 -11.11 37.56
C ASP A 214 15.46 -10.86 36.22
N ARG A 215 15.79 -9.60 35.94
CA ARG A 215 16.23 -9.08 34.62
C ARG A 215 15.20 -9.26 33.50
N LEU A 216 13.91 -9.23 33.85
CA LEU A 216 12.78 -9.38 32.95
C LEU A 216 12.06 -8.04 32.69
N GLN A 217 12.75 -6.92 32.80
CA GLN A 217 12.18 -5.56 32.63
C GLN A 217 11.67 -5.24 31.20
N PHE A 218 11.83 -6.18 30.27
CA PHE A 218 11.30 -6.14 28.90
C PHE A 218 10.03 -7.00 28.75
N THR A 219 9.56 -7.62 29.84
CA THR A 219 8.29 -8.36 29.89
C THR A 219 7.15 -7.43 30.28
N GLY A 220 5.92 -7.85 29.99
CA GLY A 220 4.73 -7.02 30.18
C GLY A 220 4.47 -6.10 28.98
N ASN A 221 3.52 -5.19 29.15
CA ASN A 221 3.13 -4.26 28.09
C ASN A 221 3.85 -2.93 28.29
N HIS A 222 4.61 -2.49 27.29
CA HIS A 222 5.25 -1.17 27.27
C HIS A 222 4.75 -0.37 26.07
N ALA A 223 3.81 0.55 26.28
CA ALA A 223 3.27 1.39 25.21
C ALA A 223 4.33 2.35 24.62
N LEU A 224 5.36 2.66 25.41
CA LEU A 224 6.52 3.44 25.01
C LEU A 224 7.76 2.87 25.69
N TYR A 225 8.69 2.32 24.91
CA TYR A 225 9.95 1.76 25.40
C TYR A 225 11.13 2.58 24.88
N ILE A 226 11.71 3.40 25.77
CA ILE A 226 12.82 4.32 25.45
C ILE A 226 14.07 3.81 26.18
N PRO A 227 14.95 3.03 25.53
CA PRO A 227 16.13 2.47 26.18
C PRO A 227 17.25 3.50 26.42
N LYS A 228 17.24 4.63 25.69
CA LYS A 228 18.25 5.71 25.76
C LYS A 228 17.62 7.05 25.39
N GLY A 229 18.25 8.14 25.84
CA GLY A 229 17.78 9.51 25.63
C GLY A 229 16.82 9.96 26.73
N ASP A 230 16.21 11.12 26.54
CA ASP A 230 15.24 11.73 27.44
C ASP A 230 13.97 12.15 26.71
N VAL A 231 12.91 12.40 27.48
CA VAL A 231 11.68 12.99 26.96
C VAL A 231 11.76 14.51 27.12
N CYS A 232 12.07 15.21 26.03
CA CYS A 232 12.10 16.67 26.02
C CYS A 232 10.67 17.24 26.01
N GLY A 233 10.15 17.51 27.22
CA GLY A 233 8.78 17.95 27.46
C GLY A 233 7.81 16.78 27.64
N PHE A 234 7.14 16.72 28.80
CA PHE A 234 6.15 15.70 29.12
C PHE A 234 4.99 16.33 29.88
N ARG A 235 3.90 16.65 29.17
CA ARG A 235 2.72 17.30 29.75
C ARG A 235 1.56 16.32 29.86
N LEU A 236 1.32 15.84 31.07
CA LEU A 236 0.15 15.03 31.39
C LEU A 236 -1.14 15.87 31.32
N ARG A 237 -2.26 15.19 31.03
CA ARG A 237 -3.58 15.83 31.02
C ARG A 237 -3.93 16.31 32.43
N LEU A 238 -4.30 17.59 32.54
CA LEU A 238 -4.82 18.19 33.76
C LEU A 238 -6.34 18.23 33.73
N ARG A 239 -6.98 17.64 34.75
CA ARG A 239 -8.44 17.68 34.94
C ARG A 239 -8.78 18.53 36.17
N ARG A 240 -9.73 19.46 36.03
CA ARG A 240 -10.30 20.23 37.16
C ARG A 240 -11.63 19.61 37.57
N ILE A 241 -11.82 19.38 38.86
CA ILE A 241 -13.01 18.71 39.40
C ILE A 241 -13.65 19.58 40.49
N ASN A 242 -14.95 19.87 40.33
CA ASN A 242 -15.73 20.73 41.22
C ASN A 242 -16.93 20.01 41.87
N ALA A 243 -17.06 18.70 41.67
CA ALA A 243 -18.15 17.88 42.21
C ALA A 243 -17.61 16.48 42.51
N ASN A 244 -18.39 15.68 43.24
CA ASN A 244 -18.04 14.28 43.46
C ASN A 244 -17.83 13.56 42.13
N ALA A 245 -16.72 12.84 41.99
CA ALA A 245 -16.36 12.20 40.73
C ALA A 245 -15.55 10.92 40.95
N THR A 246 -15.66 9.98 40.02
CA THR A 246 -14.74 8.85 39.88
C THR A 246 -13.64 9.23 38.90
N LEU A 247 -12.38 9.03 39.30
CA LEU A 247 -11.21 9.19 38.44
C LEU A 247 -11.14 8.03 37.45
N THR A 248 -10.56 8.26 36.28
CA THR A 248 -10.38 7.22 35.26
C THR A 248 -8.90 6.90 35.05
N GLU A 249 -8.58 5.81 34.36
CA GLU A 249 -7.20 5.47 33.96
C GLU A 249 -6.52 6.58 33.12
N MET A 250 -7.32 7.40 32.45
CA MET A 250 -6.86 8.53 31.63
C MET A 250 -6.60 9.82 32.42
N ASP A 251 -6.95 9.86 33.70
CA ASP A 251 -6.58 10.95 34.59
C ASP A 251 -5.14 10.74 35.10
N SER A 252 -4.38 11.83 35.25
CA SER A 252 -3.04 11.75 35.86
C SER A 252 -2.79 12.94 36.77
N VAL A 253 -3.10 14.16 36.32
CA VAL A 253 -3.00 15.37 37.15
C VAL A 253 -4.40 15.92 37.41
N VAL A 254 -4.79 16.01 38.68
CA VAL A 254 -6.12 16.44 39.11
C VAL A 254 -6.03 17.66 40.00
N LEU A 255 -6.84 18.68 39.70
CA LEU A 255 -7.09 19.81 40.60
C LEU A 255 -8.49 19.69 41.19
N ALA A 256 -8.56 19.48 42.50
CA ALA A 256 -9.80 19.59 43.24
C ALA A 256 -10.05 21.06 43.59
N ILE A 257 -11.04 21.67 42.92
CA ILE A 257 -11.28 23.12 43.00
C ILE A 257 -12.45 23.50 43.92
N LYS A 258 -13.11 22.51 44.53
CA LYS A 258 -14.22 22.72 45.48
C LYS A 258 -14.00 21.88 46.73
N ALA A 259 -14.20 22.50 47.90
CA ALA A 259 -14.12 21.81 49.19
C ALA A 259 -15.31 20.84 49.38
N GLY A 260 -15.11 19.81 50.21
CA GLY A 260 -16.13 18.83 50.58
C GLY A 260 -16.45 17.79 49.49
N ILE A 261 -15.79 17.84 48.33
CA ILE A 261 -16.00 16.84 47.28
C ILE A 261 -15.26 15.54 47.61
N THR A 262 -15.77 14.44 47.05
CA THR A 262 -15.19 13.11 47.11
C THR A 262 -14.68 12.69 45.72
N LEU A 263 -13.39 12.37 45.64
CA LEU A 263 -12.74 11.78 44.47
C LEU A 263 -12.61 10.28 44.71
N ARG A 264 -13.25 9.47 43.86
CA ARG A 264 -13.21 8.01 43.95
C ARG A 264 -12.13 7.47 43.02
N LEU A 265 -11.22 6.66 43.52
CA LEU A 265 -10.28 5.92 42.70
C LEU A 265 -11.03 4.85 41.88
N PRO A 266 -10.58 4.54 40.65
CA PRO A 266 -11.26 3.56 39.80
C PRO A 266 -11.10 2.14 40.34
N THR A 267 -12.09 1.30 40.05
CA THR A 267 -12.04 -0.14 40.33
C THR A 267 -11.36 -0.96 39.24
N THR A 268 -11.02 -0.32 38.11
CA THR A 268 -10.45 -0.96 36.91
C THR A 268 -8.94 -0.72 36.76
N ALA A 269 -8.31 -0.05 37.72
CA ALA A 269 -6.94 0.43 37.61
C ALA A 269 -5.93 -0.63 37.13
N GLU A 270 -5.02 -0.16 36.29
CA GLU A 270 -3.87 -0.92 35.82
C GLU A 270 -2.68 -0.76 36.76
N ASP A 271 -1.77 -1.73 36.68
CA ASP A 271 -0.58 -1.71 37.51
C ASP A 271 0.25 -0.44 37.24
N GLY A 272 0.77 0.18 38.30
CA GLY A 272 1.48 1.45 38.19
C GLY A 272 0.61 2.67 37.86
N GLN A 273 -0.73 2.55 37.82
CA GLN A 273 -1.64 3.69 37.61
C GLN A 273 -1.33 4.79 38.63
N PHE A 274 -1.08 6.00 38.13
CA PHE A 274 -0.59 7.12 38.92
C PHE A 274 -1.52 8.34 38.87
N TYR A 275 -1.74 8.97 40.03
CA TYR A 275 -2.44 10.23 40.17
C TYR A 275 -1.67 11.23 41.02
N TRP A 276 -1.53 12.45 40.52
CA TRP A 276 -1.15 13.63 41.29
C TRP A 276 -2.39 14.49 41.53
N ILE A 277 -2.83 14.59 42.78
CA ILE A 277 -4.02 15.36 43.15
C ILE A 277 -3.62 16.57 43.99
N ARG A 278 -4.02 17.77 43.55
CA ARG A 278 -3.85 19.01 44.30
C ARG A 278 -5.20 19.52 44.78
N ASN A 279 -5.33 19.77 46.08
CA ASN A 279 -6.44 20.52 46.63
C ASN A 279 -6.15 22.02 46.51
N THR A 280 -6.90 22.73 45.68
CA THR A 280 -6.80 24.18 45.53
C THR A 280 -7.98 24.91 46.15
N SER A 281 -8.82 24.20 46.91
CA SER A 281 -9.97 24.76 47.62
C SER A 281 -9.60 25.15 49.06
N ASN A 282 -10.50 25.89 49.71
CA ASN A 282 -10.31 26.40 51.08
C ASN A 282 -10.72 25.40 52.18
N GLY A 283 -11.03 24.15 51.83
CA GLY A 283 -11.47 23.14 52.79
C GLY A 283 -10.97 21.76 52.38
N ASN A 284 -11.30 20.74 53.17
CA ASN A 284 -10.87 19.37 52.90
C ASN A 284 -11.52 18.80 51.63
N VAL A 285 -10.77 17.99 50.90
CA VAL A 285 -11.25 17.14 49.80
C VAL A 285 -11.03 15.69 50.22
N TYR A 286 -11.95 14.78 49.89
CA TYR A 286 -11.85 13.38 50.28
C TYR A 286 -11.43 12.53 49.09
N VAL A 287 -10.46 11.64 49.29
CA VAL A 287 -10.08 10.59 48.35
C VAL A 287 -10.56 9.27 48.92
N VAL A 288 -11.32 8.51 48.14
CA VAL A 288 -11.86 7.21 48.55
C VAL A 288 -11.47 6.13 47.55
N GLY A 289 -11.20 4.94 48.07
CA GLY A 289 -10.77 3.80 47.30
C GLY A 289 -10.77 2.55 48.16
N THR A 290 -10.61 1.39 47.54
CA THR A 290 -10.40 0.14 48.28
C THR A 290 -8.93 0.01 48.65
N ASN A 291 -8.64 -0.47 49.86
CA ASN A 291 -7.27 -0.77 50.31
C ASN A 291 -6.30 0.42 50.17
N LEU A 292 -6.72 1.62 50.59
CA LEU A 292 -5.84 2.79 50.65
C LEU A 292 -4.81 2.60 51.76
N VAL A 293 -3.53 2.79 51.46
CA VAL A 293 -2.44 2.77 52.43
C VAL A 293 -1.95 4.20 52.64
N GLY A 294 -2.09 4.69 53.87
CA GLY A 294 -1.71 6.04 54.29
C GLY A 294 -0.39 6.14 55.08
N TRP A 295 -0.03 7.39 55.39
CA TRP A 295 1.27 7.88 55.89
C TRP A 295 1.89 7.18 57.12
N GLU A 296 1.12 6.57 58.03
CA GLU A 296 1.64 6.34 59.39
C GLU A 296 1.47 4.94 59.99
N SER A 297 0.69 4.03 59.41
CA SER A 297 0.43 2.73 60.04
C SER A 297 0.51 1.52 59.10
N GLY A 298 0.62 1.74 57.78
CA GLY A 298 0.44 0.66 56.80
C GLY A 298 -0.98 0.06 56.83
N GLU A 299 -1.89 0.61 57.64
CA GLU A 299 -3.27 0.14 57.76
C GLU A 299 -4.06 0.53 56.51
N LEU A 300 -5.03 -0.32 56.22
CA LEU A 300 -5.96 -0.12 55.11
C LEU A 300 -7.06 0.85 55.55
N SER A 301 -7.20 1.93 54.79
CA SER A 301 -8.34 2.85 54.86
C SER A 301 -9.22 2.71 53.62
N THR A 302 -10.43 3.23 53.73
CA THR A 302 -11.37 3.41 52.60
C THR A 302 -11.55 4.88 52.22
N SER A 303 -11.05 5.80 53.07
CA SER A 303 -11.18 7.24 52.88
C SER A 303 -10.04 7.99 53.55
N MET A 304 -9.51 8.99 52.87
CA MET A 304 -8.51 9.91 53.40
C MET A 304 -8.87 11.34 52.99
N TYR A 305 -8.57 12.33 53.84
CA TYR A 305 -8.76 13.73 53.48
C TYR A 305 -7.46 14.37 53.00
N LEU A 306 -7.58 15.29 52.06
CA LEU A 306 -6.53 16.15 51.56
C LEU A 306 -6.80 17.57 52.06
N MET A 307 -5.91 18.09 52.89
CA MET A 307 -6.03 19.43 53.49
C MET A 307 -6.04 20.55 52.44
N PRO A 308 -6.58 21.74 52.78
CA PRO A 308 -6.48 22.91 51.93
C PRO A 308 -5.04 23.17 51.50
N SER A 309 -4.84 23.58 50.26
CA SER A 309 -3.51 23.93 49.72
C SER A 309 -2.46 22.81 49.82
N SER A 310 -2.86 21.55 49.92
CA SER A 310 -1.96 20.39 49.93
C SER A 310 -2.09 19.52 48.68
N ALA A 311 -1.12 18.65 48.44
CA ALA A 311 -1.13 17.71 47.32
C ALA A 311 -0.87 16.28 47.79
N THR A 312 -1.16 15.32 46.92
CA THR A 312 -0.82 13.92 47.13
C THR A 312 -0.44 13.25 45.83
N ALA A 313 0.51 12.33 45.91
CA ALA A 313 0.84 11.38 44.86
C ALA A 313 0.29 10.00 45.26
N ILE A 314 -0.46 9.38 44.34
CA ILE A 314 -1.11 8.10 44.56
C ILE A 314 -0.67 7.16 43.43
N TYR A 315 -0.29 5.92 43.76
CA TYR A 315 -0.01 4.88 42.78
C TYR A 315 -0.67 3.56 43.16
N TYR A 316 -1.06 2.78 42.14
CA TYR A 316 -1.65 1.46 42.31
C TYR A 316 -0.60 0.37 42.16
N ASP A 317 -0.64 -0.58 43.08
CA ASP A 317 0.05 -1.86 42.98
C ASP A 317 -1.00 -2.94 42.76
N LYS A 318 -1.00 -3.51 41.55
CA LYS A 318 -1.98 -4.52 41.13
C LYS A 318 -1.71 -5.87 41.77
N TYR A 319 -0.44 -6.22 42.02
CA TYR A 319 -0.07 -7.49 42.64
C TYR A 319 -0.64 -7.58 44.06
N ASN A 320 -0.47 -6.52 44.85
CA ASN A 320 -0.98 -6.46 46.23
C ASN A 320 -2.42 -5.94 46.32
N ASN A 321 -2.99 -5.43 45.22
CA ASN A 321 -4.31 -4.77 45.15
C ASN A 321 -4.44 -3.64 46.18
N ARG A 322 -3.48 -2.70 46.16
CA ARG A 322 -3.39 -1.58 47.12
C ARG A 322 -3.13 -0.26 46.40
N TRP A 323 -3.69 0.79 46.98
CA TRP A 323 -3.41 2.17 46.57
C TRP A 323 -2.53 2.83 47.62
N PHE A 324 -1.33 3.22 47.23
CA PHE A 324 -0.41 3.93 48.12
C PHE A 324 -0.56 5.42 47.95
N MET A 325 -0.97 6.11 49.02
CA MET A 325 -1.20 7.55 49.02
C MET A 325 -0.13 8.26 49.86
N ASN A 326 0.72 9.06 49.20
CA ASN A 326 1.77 9.84 49.85
C ASN A 326 1.37 11.31 49.91
N TRP A 327 1.45 11.89 51.10
CA TRP A 327 1.10 13.29 51.30
C TRP A 327 2.28 14.20 50.95
N ILE A 328 1.98 15.29 50.26
CA ILE A 328 2.94 16.33 49.92
C ILE A 328 2.46 17.60 50.60
N GLY A 329 3.22 17.99 51.63
CA GLY A 329 2.90 19.10 52.52
C GLY A 329 2.76 20.44 51.82
N PHE A 330 2.46 21.46 52.62
CA PHE A 330 2.37 22.84 52.19
C PHE A 330 3.36 23.69 52.98
N TRP A 331 3.83 24.77 52.37
CA TRP A 331 4.63 25.76 53.07
C TRP A 331 3.71 26.46 54.07
N THR A 332 4.07 26.37 55.35
CA THR A 332 3.52 27.18 56.44
C THR A 332 4.10 28.58 56.40
#